data_AF-A0A2K1JMK8-F1
#
_entry.id   AF-A0A2K1JMK8-F1
#
_cell.length_a   1.000
_cell.length_b   1.000
_cell.length_c   1.000
_cell.angle_alpha   90.00
_cell.angle_beta   90.00
_cell.angle_gamma   90.00
#
_symmetry.space_group_name_H-M   'P 1'
#
loop_
_entity.id
_entity.type
_entity.pdbx_description
1 polymer ?
#
loop_
_entity_poly.entity_id
_entity_poly.type
_entity_poly.pdbx_seq_one_letter_code
_entity_poly.pdbx_strand_id
1 'polypeptide(L)'
;MARKQHMTLLASVCLLLSLLHPIAAQRCGRQARGALCAGGKCCSQYGYCGISRTHCGSGCQSQCLGSTPSPTTPSPTSERTGNASYYTPPYVPSACFGFNQAQFPANQYFAAAGDSSSANLWNGGKNCGKKFRIRCVGKGCWGGPITVRIVDRCPNGCSNGRAFDLSAKAF
;
A
#
# COMPACT_ATOMS: atom_id res chain seq x y z
N MET A 1 -5.61 -42.82 -53.66
CA MET A 1 -5.67 -42.68 -52.19
C MET A 1 -4.83 -41.52 -51.62
N ALA A 2 -3.81 -40.99 -52.32
CA ALA A 2 -2.94 -39.91 -51.84
C ALA A 2 -3.62 -38.53 -51.62
N ARG A 3 -4.63 -38.14 -52.42
CA ARG A 3 -5.33 -36.84 -52.27
C ARG A 3 -6.15 -36.73 -50.97
N LYS A 4 -6.66 -37.85 -50.45
CA LYS A 4 -7.43 -37.89 -49.19
C LYS A 4 -6.52 -37.75 -47.96
N GLN A 5 -5.30 -38.29 -48.02
CA GLN A 5 -4.31 -38.17 -46.94
C GLN A 5 -3.68 -36.77 -46.86
N HIS A 6 -3.41 -36.13 -48.00
CA HIS A 6 -2.96 -34.73 -48.01
C HIS A 6 -4.00 -33.77 -47.44
N MET A 7 -5.28 -33.96 -47.75
CA MET A 7 -6.34 -33.09 -47.27
C MET A 7 -6.62 -33.27 -45.76
N THR A 8 -6.47 -34.48 -45.24
CA THR A 8 -6.57 -34.74 -43.78
C THR A 8 -5.36 -34.19 -43.03
N LEU A 9 -4.14 -34.34 -43.56
CA LEU A 9 -2.91 -33.79 -42.95
C LEU A 9 -2.97 -32.26 -42.86
N LEU A 10 -3.37 -31.57 -43.94
CA LEU A 10 -3.54 -30.12 -43.97
C LEU A 10 -4.60 -29.62 -42.98
N ALA A 11 -5.74 -30.33 -42.89
CA ALA A 11 -6.80 -29.99 -41.93
C ALA A 11 -6.32 -30.13 -40.48
N SER A 12 -5.58 -31.20 -40.15
CA SER A 12 -5.02 -31.40 -38.80
C SER A 12 -3.92 -30.39 -38.43
N VAL A 13 -3.08 -29.97 -39.39
CA VAL A 13 -2.05 -28.95 -39.16
C VAL A 13 -2.68 -27.57 -38.90
N CYS A 14 -3.73 -27.19 -39.64
CA CYS A 14 -4.48 -25.95 -39.39
C CYS A 14 -5.22 -25.95 -38.03
N LEU A 15 -5.76 -27.10 -37.62
CA LEU A 15 -6.40 -27.26 -36.30
C LEU A 15 -5.38 -27.15 -35.15
N LEU A 16 -4.15 -27.62 -35.34
CA LEU A 16 -3.06 -27.48 -34.37
C LEU A 16 -2.51 -26.05 -34.30
N LEU A 17 -2.43 -25.32 -35.43
CA LEU A 17 -1.97 -23.92 -35.50
C LEU A 17 -2.95 -22.92 -34.85
N SER A 18 -4.24 -23.24 -34.81
CA SER A 18 -5.28 -22.38 -34.20
C SER A 18 -5.40 -22.52 -32.68
N LEU A 19 -4.68 -23.47 -32.06
CA LEU A 19 -4.64 -23.65 -30.60
C LEU A 19 -3.54 -22.82 -29.92
N LEU A 20 -2.61 -22.21 -30.67
CA LEU A 20 -1.65 -21.24 -30.14
C LEU A 20 -2.24 -19.83 -30.14
N HIS A 21 -3.16 -19.56 -29.21
CA HIS A 21 -3.55 -18.18 -28.93
C HIS A 21 -2.42 -17.51 -28.13
N PRO A 22 -1.73 -16.49 -28.66
CA PRO A 22 -0.87 -15.66 -27.83
C PRO A 22 -1.79 -15.02 -26.79
N ILE A 23 -1.56 -15.32 -25.51
CA ILE A 23 -2.22 -14.65 -24.39
C ILE A 23 -1.70 -13.21 -24.42
N ALA A 24 -2.33 -12.37 -25.24
CA ALA A 24 -1.93 -11.00 -25.42
C ALA A 24 -2.21 -10.25 -24.11
N ALA A 25 -1.15 -9.99 -23.36
CA ALA A 25 -1.23 -9.02 -22.28
C ALA A 25 -1.70 -7.68 -22.87
N GLN A 26 -2.77 -7.10 -22.30
CA GLN A 26 -3.34 -5.84 -22.76
C GLN A 26 -2.24 -4.78 -22.80
N ARG A 27 -1.96 -4.25 -24.00
CA ARG A 27 -0.98 -3.19 -24.19
C ARG A 27 -1.56 -1.83 -23.81
N CYS A 28 -0.72 -0.96 -23.29
CA CYS A 28 -1.08 0.36 -22.79
C CYS A 28 0.07 1.36 -22.97
N GLY A 29 -0.20 2.63 -22.70
CA GLY A 29 0.84 3.68 -22.68
C GLY A 29 1.36 4.00 -24.08
N ARG A 30 2.61 4.48 -24.17
CA ARG A 30 3.19 4.92 -25.45
C ARG A 30 3.25 3.81 -26.51
N GLN A 31 3.33 2.56 -26.08
CA GLN A 31 3.35 1.36 -26.93
C GLN A 31 1.97 1.03 -27.53
N ALA A 32 0.91 1.67 -27.04
CA ALA A 32 -0.46 1.47 -27.49
C ALA A 32 -1.20 2.80 -27.70
N ARG A 33 -0.51 3.81 -28.28
CA ARG A 33 -1.09 5.13 -28.60
C ARG A 33 -1.78 5.81 -27.40
N GLY A 34 -1.22 5.63 -26.21
CA GLY A 34 -1.76 6.19 -24.96
C GLY A 34 -2.91 5.39 -24.36
N ALA A 35 -3.23 4.19 -24.87
CA ALA A 35 -4.32 3.37 -24.34
C ALA A 35 -4.18 3.14 -22.82
N LEU A 36 -5.31 3.26 -22.13
CA LEU A 36 -5.42 2.95 -20.71
C LEU A 36 -5.73 1.47 -20.50
N CYS A 37 -5.35 0.97 -19.34
CA CYS A 37 -5.69 -0.39 -18.92
C CYS A 37 -7.12 -0.48 -18.41
N ALA A 38 -7.80 -1.56 -18.78
CA ALA A 38 -9.13 -1.84 -18.27
C ALA A 38 -9.10 -2.16 -16.76
N GLY A 39 -10.17 -1.81 -16.04
CA GLY A 39 -10.31 -2.09 -14.62
C GLY A 39 -9.35 -1.31 -13.71
N GLY A 40 -8.88 -0.13 -14.14
CA GLY A 40 -8.05 0.74 -13.31
C GLY A 40 -6.62 0.23 -13.07
N LYS A 41 -6.14 -0.75 -13.85
CA LYS A 41 -4.80 -1.35 -13.69
C LYS A 41 -3.70 -0.36 -14.10
N CYS A 42 -2.53 -0.48 -13.51
CA CYS A 42 -1.38 0.34 -13.85
C CYS A 42 -0.81 -0.05 -15.22
N CYS A 43 -0.34 0.94 -15.98
CA CYS A 43 0.43 0.72 -17.18
C CYS A 43 1.93 0.75 -16.86
N SER A 44 2.60 -0.40 -16.98
CA SER A 44 4.04 -0.51 -16.73
C SER A 44 4.88 0.32 -17.70
N GLN A 45 6.15 0.53 -17.38
CA GLN A 45 7.12 1.19 -18.27
C GLN A 45 7.28 0.50 -19.64
N TYR A 46 6.96 -0.79 -19.72
CA TYR A 46 7.05 -1.61 -20.92
C TYR A 46 5.76 -1.63 -21.75
N GLY A 47 4.69 -0.96 -21.28
CA GLY A 47 3.44 -0.84 -22.03
C GLY A 47 2.51 -2.03 -21.86
N TYR A 48 2.54 -2.66 -20.70
CA TYR A 48 1.63 -3.75 -20.32
C TYR A 48 0.84 -3.42 -19.07
N CYS A 49 -0.40 -3.88 -19.02
CA CYS A 49 -1.33 -3.66 -17.92
C CYS A 49 -1.16 -4.67 -16.79
N GLY A 50 -1.08 -4.18 -15.56
CA GLY A 50 -1.00 -5.04 -14.38
C GLY A 50 -1.18 -4.27 -13.08
N ILE A 51 -1.16 -5.00 -11.96
CA ILE A 51 -1.40 -4.47 -10.62
C ILE A 51 -0.20 -4.64 -9.68
N SER A 52 0.85 -5.32 -10.13
CA SER A 52 2.04 -5.56 -9.30
C SER A 52 2.95 -4.32 -9.24
N ARG A 53 3.90 -4.31 -8.30
CA ARG A 53 4.89 -3.23 -8.17
C ARG A 53 5.67 -2.95 -9.46
N THR A 54 5.91 -3.95 -10.31
CA THR A 54 6.59 -3.75 -11.61
C THR A 54 5.73 -2.98 -12.62
N HIS A 55 4.41 -2.92 -12.40
CA HIS A 55 3.47 -2.18 -13.24
C HIS A 55 3.10 -0.81 -12.66
N CYS A 56 2.96 -0.71 -11.34
CA CYS A 56 2.58 0.52 -10.64
C CYS A 56 3.76 1.32 -10.07
N GLY A 57 4.97 0.77 -10.11
CA GLY A 57 6.17 1.37 -9.51
C GLY A 57 6.87 2.39 -10.41
N SER A 58 8.18 2.55 -10.20
CA SER A 58 9.01 3.46 -10.99
C SER A 58 8.89 3.16 -12.50
N GLY A 59 8.67 4.20 -13.30
CA GLY A 59 8.49 4.09 -14.76
C GLY A 59 7.06 3.79 -15.22
N CYS A 60 6.08 3.69 -14.31
CA CYS A 60 4.67 3.57 -14.70
C CYS A 60 4.22 4.74 -15.58
N GLN A 61 3.49 4.43 -16.66
CA GLN A 61 3.08 5.37 -17.69
C GLN A 61 1.71 5.99 -17.44
N SER A 62 0.76 5.23 -16.88
CA SER A 62 -0.62 5.70 -16.60
C SER A 62 -1.31 4.81 -15.56
N GLN A 63 -2.33 5.35 -14.88
CA GLN A 63 -3.06 4.66 -13.80
C GLN A 63 -2.15 4.12 -12.68
N CYS A 64 -1.06 4.82 -12.37
CA CYS A 64 -0.02 4.39 -11.43
C CYS A 64 -0.47 4.30 -9.97
N LEU A 65 -1.66 4.83 -9.68
CA LEU A 65 -2.33 4.76 -8.39
C LEU A 65 -3.47 3.71 -8.37
N GLY A 66 -3.53 2.83 -9.38
CA GLY A 66 -4.66 1.97 -9.71
C GLY A 66 -5.39 1.31 -8.54
N SER A 67 -6.72 1.45 -8.53
CA SER A 67 -7.64 0.86 -7.57
C SER A 67 -7.61 -0.66 -7.64
N THR A 68 -7.06 -1.33 -6.63
CA THR A 68 -7.18 -2.79 -6.47
C THR A 68 -8.05 -3.10 -5.25
N PRO A 69 -9.14 -3.89 -5.40
CA PRO A 69 -9.49 -4.85 -4.36
C PRO A 69 -8.38 -5.92 -4.39
N SER A 70 -7.48 -5.85 -3.40
CA SER A 70 -6.36 -6.78 -3.27
C SER A 70 -6.88 -8.17 -2.87
N PRO A 71 -6.41 -9.27 -3.49
CA PRO A 71 -6.67 -10.61 -2.97
C PRO A 71 -6.02 -10.74 -1.60
N THR A 72 -6.79 -11.21 -0.63
CA THR A 72 -6.46 -11.41 0.78
C THR A 72 -5.25 -12.34 0.96
N THR A 73 -4.06 -11.80 0.75
CA THR A 73 -2.81 -12.31 1.31
C THR A 73 -2.41 -11.27 2.35
N PRO A 74 -2.13 -11.64 3.61
CA PRO A 74 -1.66 -10.67 4.60
C PRO A 74 -0.38 -10.05 4.04
N SER A 75 -0.52 -8.80 3.59
CA SER A 75 0.58 -7.99 3.10
C SER A 75 1.71 -8.05 4.13
N PRO A 76 3.00 -8.11 3.74
CA PRO A 76 4.05 -7.76 4.67
C PRO A 76 3.69 -6.35 5.13
N THR A 77 3.29 -6.21 6.40
CA THR A 77 3.27 -4.92 7.08
C THR A 77 4.57 -4.25 6.67
N SER A 78 4.48 -3.06 6.08
CA SER A 78 5.68 -2.26 5.81
C SER A 78 6.24 -1.91 7.19
N GLU A 79 6.99 -2.84 7.77
CA GLU A 79 7.65 -2.69 9.04
C GLU A 79 8.74 -1.66 8.81
N ARG A 80 8.61 -0.54 9.52
CA ARG A 80 9.55 0.55 9.45
C ARG A 80 9.97 0.88 10.85
N THR A 81 11.28 0.96 11.05
CA THR A 81 11.87 1.43 12.29
C THR A 81 11.88 2.95 12.29
N GLY A 82 11.51 3.55 13.41
CA GLY A 82 11.62 4.98 13.64
C GLY A 82 11.60 5.27 15.14
N ASN A 83 12.14 6.41 15.54
CA ASN A 83 12.12 6.82 16.94
C ASN A 83 10.67 7.09 17.38
N ALA A 84 10.42 6.86 18.67
CA ALA A 84 9.20 7.29 19.33
C ALA A 84 9.54 8.12 20.56
N SER A 85 8.62 8.99 20.96
CA SER A 85 8.62 9.64 22.27
C SER A 85 7.24 9.51 22.89
N TYR A 86 6.97 10.24 23.98
CA TYR A 86 5.64 10.36 24.53
C TYR A 86 5.28 11.81 24.83
N TYR A 87 3.98 12.09 24.91
CA TYR A 87 3.43 13.39 25.26
C TYR A 87 2.39 13.29 26.39
N THR A 88 2.20 14.42 27.07
CA THR A 88 1.34 14.57 28.24
C THR A 88 0.14 15.46 27.91
N PRO A 89 -0.94 15.42 28.71
CA PRO A 89 -2.11 16.27 28.50
C PRO A 89 -1.75 17.77 28.46
N PRO A 90 -2.58 18.61 27.79
CA PRO A 90 -3.88 18.28 27.22
C PRO A 90 -3.78 17.56 25.86
N TYR A 91 -4.58 16.51 25.68
CA TYR A 91 -4.64 15.74 24.43
C TYR A 91 -5.65 16.29 23.42
N VAL A 92 -6.39 17.32 23.80
CA VAL A 92 -7.39 18.00 22.98
C VAL A 92 -7.11 19.51 22.96
N PRO A 93 -7.42 20.22 21.86
CA PRO A 93 -7.97 19.69 20.62
C PRO A 93 -6.91 18.91 19.84
N SER A 94 -7.31 17.77 19.30
CA SER A 94 -6.43 16.99 18.41
C SER A 94 -6.65 17.37 16.95
N ALA A 95 -5.63 17.19 16.12
CA ALA A 95 -5.72 17.39 14.69
C ALA A 95 -6.68 16.42 13.98
N CYS A 96 -6.99 15.26 14.57
CA CYS A 96 -7.92 14.30 13.96
C CYS A 96 -9.38 14.59 14.28
N PHE A 97 -9.70 14.85 15.54
CA PHE A 97 -11.08 14.83 16.04
C PHE A 97 -11.40 16.01 16.97
N GLY A 98 -10.54 17.03 17.04
CA GLY A 98 -10.75 18.23 17.85
C GLY A 98 -10.94 17.88 19.32
N PHE A 99 -12.02 18.39 19.91
CA PHE A 99 -12.35 18.20 21.32
C PHE A 99 -13.09 16.89 21.64
N ASN A 100 -13.25 15.98 20.67
CA ASN A 100 -13.98 14.74 20.91
C ASN A 100 -13.21 13.79 21.86
N GLN A 101 -13.63 13.69 23.12
CA GLN A 101 -12.99 12.82 24.10
C GLN A 101 -13.13 11.32 23.78
N ALA A 102 -14.15 10.92 23.01
CA ALA A 102 -14.34 9.52 22.60
C ALA A 102 -13.30 9.02 21.58
N GLN A 103 -12.39 9.89 21.13
CA GLN A 103 -11.27 9.50 20.28
C GLN A 103 -10.23 8.64 21.02
N PHE A 104 -10.13 8.79 22.34
CA PHE A 104 -9.14 8.08 23.15
C PHE A 104 -9.66 6.69 23.56
N PRO A 105 -8.92 5.61 23.29
CA PRO A 105 -9.32 4.28 23.71
C PRO A 105 -9.22 4.12 25.24
N ALA A 106 -10.02 3.22 25.81
CA ALA A 106 -10.08 3.00 27.26
C ALA A 106 -8.74 2.53 27.88
N ASN A 107 -7.93 1.79 27.11
CA ASN A 107 -6.57 1.41 27.53
C ASN A 107 -5.57 2.58 27.47
N GLN A 108 -6.00 3.75 26.97
CA GLN A 108 -5.21 4.95 26.73
C GLN A 108 -4.00 4.69 25.82
N TYR A 109 -4.09 3.74 24.88
CA TYR A 109 -3.06 3.49 23.88
C TYR A 109 -3.35 4.26 22.59
N PHE A 110 -2.81 5.46 22.49
CA PHE A 110 -2.96 6.33 21.33
C PHE A 110 -1.66 7.05 21.02
N ALA A 111 -1.60 7.71 19.86
CA ALA A 111 -0.40 8.41 19.43
C ALA A 111 -0.72 9.60 18.51
N ALA A 112 0.20 10.57 18.50
CA ALA A 112 0.36 11.56 17.46
C ALA A 112 1.29 11.01 16.37
N ALA A 113 0.89 11.09 15.10
CA ALA A 113 1.70 10.57 13.99
C ALA A 113 2.54 11.68 13.35
N GLY A 114 3.82 11.38 13.09
CA GLY A 114 4.74 12.30 12.44
C GLY A 114 4.36 12.61 10.99
N ASP A 115 4.37 13.88 10.60
CA ASP A 115 4.03 14.36 9.25
C ASP A 115 5.20 14.53 8.29
N SER A 116 6.42 14.64 8.82
CA SER A 116 7.66 14.73 8.04
C SER A 116 8.66 13.65 8.43
N SER A 117 8.24 12.69 9.25
CA SER A 117 9.06 11.51 9.56
C SER A 117 9.37 10.76 8.26
N SER A 118 10.39 9.90 8.27
CA SER A 118 10.82 9.12 7.08
C SER A 118 9.71 8.30 6.38
N ALA A 119 8.52 8.21 6.99
CA ALA A 119 7.32 7.61 6.42
C ALA A 119 6.10 8.54 6.26
N ASN A 120 6.12 9.79 6.74
CA ASN A 120 4.92 10.65 6.83
C ASN A 120 3.70 9.85 7.32
N LEU A 121 3.80 9.32 8.54
CA LEU A 121 2.76 8.47 9.13
C LEU A 121 1.47 9.25 9.41
N TRP A 122 1.51 10.57 9.49
CA TRP A 122 0.32 11.42 9.49
C TRP A 122 -0.46 11.32 8.17
N ASN A 123 0.25 11.34 7.04
CA ASN A 123 -0.27 11.28 5.67
C ASN A 123 -1.42 12.28 5.43
N GLY A 124 -1.23 13.53 5.87
CA GLY A 124 -2.24 14.58 5.73
C GLY A 124 -3.56 14.27 6.45
N GLY A 125 -3.52 13.51 7.55
CA GLY A 125 -4.69 13.12 8.35
C GLY A 125 -5.40 11.85 7.86
N LYS A 126 -4.95 11.24 6.75
CA LYS A 126 -5.53 9.99 6.23
C LYS A 126 -5.38 8.80 7.18
N ASN A 127 -4.52 8.91 8.19
CA ASN A 127 -4.30 7.88 9.19
C ASN A 127 -5.02 8.15 10.52
N CYS A 128 -5.78 9.24 10.65
CA CYS A 128 -6.64 9.49 11.79
C CYS A 128 -7.58 8.31 12.07
N GLY A 129 -7.66 7.90 13.33
CA GLY A 129 -8.48 6.77 13.79
C GLY A 129 -7.94 5.39 13.42
N LYS A 130 -6.95 5.28 12.54
CA LYS A 130 -6.33 4.00 12.22
C LYS A 130 -5.46 3.51 13.38
N LYS A 131 -5.25 2.19 13.41
CA LYS A 131 -4.45 1.52 14.41
C LYS A 131 -3.10 1.12 13.82
N PHE A 132 -2.03 1.35 14.58
CA PHE A 132 -0.68 0.93 14.23
C PHE A 132 -0.18 -0.04 15.29
N ARG A 133 0.37 -1.17 14.84
CA ARG A 133 1.05 -2.14 15.70
C ARG A 133 2.51 -1.72 15.82
N ILE A 134 2.93 -1.40 17.04
CA ILE A 134 4.28 -0.89 17.35
C ILE A 134 5.01 -1.94 18.15
N ARG A 135 6.24 -2.23 17.75
CA ARG A 135 7.17 -3.09 18.48
C ARG A 135 8.37 -2.25 18.90
N CYS A 136 8.70 -2.27 20.19
CA CYS A 136 9.95 -1.72 20.67
C CYS A 136 11.11 -2.61 20.20
N VAL A 137 12.17 -1.99 19.67
CA VAL A 137 13.39 -2.68 19.25
C VAL A 137 14.60 -2.05 19.94
N GLY A 138 15.50 -2.88 20.47
CA GLY A 138 16.73 -2.45 21.14
C GLY A 138 16.75 -2.69 22.65
N LYS A 139 17.73 -2.07 23.33
CA LYS A 139 17.94 -2.20 24.78
C LYS A 139 16.88 -1.41 25.55
N GLY A 140 16.36 -1.99 26.63
CA GLY A 140 15.32 -1.37 27.46
C GLY A 140 13.89 -1.64 27.01
N CYS A 141 13.70 -2.36 25.89
CA CYS A 141 12.38 -2.83 25.49
C CYS A 141 11.91 -3.98 26.38
N TRP A 142 10.74 -3.84 26.97
CA TRP A 142 10.06 -4.90 27.72
C TRP A 142 8.65 -5.11 27.16
N GLY A 143 8.17 -6.36 27.19
CA GLY A 143 6.83 -6.72 26.72
C GLY A 143 6.73 -6.97 25.21
N GLY A 144 5.48 -7.20 24.78
CA GLY A 144 5.13 -7.50 23.40
C GLY A 144 4.79 -6.25 22.57
N PRO A 145 4.52 -6.42 21.26
CA PRO A 145 4.05 -5.32 20.44
C PRO A 145 2.69 -4.81 20.92
N ILE A 146 2.54 -3.50 21.00
CA ILE A 146 1.29 -2.83 21.36
C ILE A 146 0.56 -2.34 20.10
N THR A 147 -0.71 -1.99 20.26
CA THR A 147 -1.50 -1.36 19.19
C THR A 147 -2.00 -0.01 19.67
N VAL A 148 -1.65 1.05 18.95
CA VAL A 148 -2.06 2.43 19.27
C VAL A 148 -3.01 2.96 18.21
N ARG A 149 -3.98 3.78 18.61
CA ARG A 149 -4.84 4.54 17.69
C ARG A 149 -4.21 5.90 17.39
N ILE A 150 -4.19 6.32 16.13
CA ILE A 150 -3.75 7.67 15.78
C ILE A 150 -4.87 8.65 16.08
N VAL A 151 -4.58 9.60 16.94
CA VAL A 151 -5.55 10.61 17.39
C VAL A 151 -5.08 12.02 17.11
N ASP A 152 -3.80 12.22 16.80
CA ASP A 152 -3.26 13.57 16.60
C ASP A 152 -2.15 13.61 15.54
N ARG A 153 -1.81 14.83 15.12
CA ARG A 153 -0.68 15.15 14.26
C ARG A 153 0.50 15.50 15.12
N CYS A 154 1.66 15.02 14.70
CA CYS A 154 2.94 15.45 15.25
C CYS A 154 3.71 16.24 14.18
N PRO A 155 3.73 17.59 14.27
CA PRO A 155 4.42 18.42 13.29
C PRO A 155 5.93 18.16 13.28
N ASN A 156 6.54 18.25 12.10
CA ASN A 156 7.97 17.98 11.87
C ASN A 156 8.41 16.57 12.31
N GLY A 157 7.47 15.61 12.27
CA GLY A 157 7.73 14.25 12.74
C GLY A 157 7.84 14.13 14.27
N CYS A 158 7.22 15.01 15.05
CA CYS A 158 7.61 15.21 16.47
C CYS A 158 9.07 15.67 16.59
N SER A 159 9.38 16.48 17.59
CA SER A 159 10.71 17.05 17.79
C SER A 159 11.83 16.04 17.44
N ASN A 160 12.61 16.33 16.40
CA ASN A 160 13.67 15.48 15.82
C ASN A 160 13.23 14.33 14.87
N GLY A 161 12.10 14.45 14.14
CA GLY A 161 11.78 13.56 13.01
C GLY A 161 11.36 12.12 13.40
N ARG A 162 10.84 11.96 14.61
CA ARG A 162 10.29 10.70 15.16
C ARG A 162 9.07 10.19 14.36
N ALA A 163 8.79 8.91 14.47
CA ALA A 163 7.63 8.28 13.82
C ALA A 163 6.33 8.61 14.57
N PHE A 164 6.36 8.51 15.90
CA PHE A 164 5.22 8.70 16.78
C PHE A 164 5.59 9.45 18.05
N ASP A 165 4.65 10.25 18.56
CA ASP A 165 4.57 10.60 19.97
C ASP A 165 3.46 9.75 20.58
N LEU A 166 3.80 8.85 21.49
CA LEU A 166 2.87 7.94 22.14
C LEU A 166 2.21 8.60 23.35
N SER A 167 1.03 8.15 23.73
CA SER A 167 0.50 8.41 25.07
C SER A 167 1.47 7.87 26.13
N ALA A 168 1.61 8.54 27.28
CA ALA A 168 2.49 8.10 28.37
C ALA A 168 2.25 6.64 28.84
N LYS A 169 1.05 6.10 28.67
CA LYS A 169 0.73 4.71 29.02
C LYS A 169 1.19 3.67 27.97
N ALA A 170 1.45 4.13 26.75
CA ALA A 170 1.87 3.30 25.62
C ALA A 170 3.38 3.34 25.35
N PHE A 171 4.11 4.32 25.89
CA PHE A 171 5.57 4.39 25.82
C PHE A 171 6.19 3.60 26.97
#